data_AF-A0A2S6R2A3-F1
#
_entry.id   AF-A0A2S6R2A3-F1
#
_cell.length_a   1.000
_cell.length_b   1.000
_cell.length_c   1.000
_cell.angle_alpha   90.00
_cell.angle_beta   90.00
_cell.angle_gamma   90.00
#
_symmetry.space_group_name_H-M   'P 1'
#
loop_
_entity.id
_entity.type
_entity.pdbx_description
1 polymer ?
#
loop_
_entity_poly.entity_id
_entity_poly.type
_entity_poly.pdbx_seq_one_letter_code
_entity_poly.pdbx_strand_id
1 'polypeptide(L)'
;MQEIIVYTARAIHTMNPSFPVAHAVAVRGDRIIEVGDLETLRPWLDAHPHRFDDRFRDHILMPGFIDPHLHPSMAALLLQMEFITALDWRLPWQNVAAVRGQNAFLDRLSEIESAISDPDEPLFTWGHHPIWHGEIDRETINNVSATRPIVVWHRGFHSLIVNDAALGWMGLERADIERHPQIDAATGKFFETGLALAFRAINPYLLAPGRFADGMERLRACVHHGGHTTIGDMAIGIFDFEMEWAQQVKSLERDDTPFRVAVTPFASSMAGGDVGPERVEEVRAYQARNTHRLKFGNHVKMFADGGLFSGLSQFGEPGRI
;
A
#
# COMPACT_ATOMS: atom_id res chain seq x y z
N MET A 1 0.67 -33.38 20.86
CA MET A 1 1.57 -32.22 20.66
C MET A 1 2.00 -32.22 19.21
N GLN A 2 2.12 -31.04 18.58
CA GLN A 2 2.65 -30.93 17.22
C GLN A 2 4.13 -31.35 17.20
N GLU A 3 4.55 -32.01 16.12
CA GLU A 3 5.94 -32.41 15.87
C GLU A 3 6.86 -31.17 15.77
N ILE A 4 8.13 -31.31 16.20
CA ILE A 4 9.16 -30.30 15.96
C ILE A 4 9.74 -30.48 14.55
N ILE A 5 9.81 -29.39 13.78
CA ILE A 5 10.56 -29.36 12.52
C ILE A 5 11.86 -28.62 12.77
N VAL A 6 12.99 -29.27 12.49
CA VAL A 6 14.32 -28.66 12.57
C VAL A 6 14.76 -28.29 11.15
N TYR A 7 14.91 -26.99 10.91
CA TYR A 7 15.47 -26.48 9.65
C TYR A 7 16.96 -26.23 9.83
N THR A 8 17.79 -26.86 9.01
CA THR A 8 19.24 -26.61 8.96
C THR A 8 19.55 -25.55 7.90
N ALA A 9 20.56 -24.73 8.15
CA ALA A 9 21.00 -23.69 7.21
C ALA A 9 22.51 -23.47 7.27
N ARG A 10 23.06 -22.87 6.20
CA ARG A 10 24.48 -22.52 6.13
C ARG A 10 24.84 -21.50 7.22
N ALA A 11 23.94 -20.56 7.45
CA ALA A 11 24.00 -19.62 8.56
C ALA A 11 22.59 -19.08 8.85
N ILE A 12 22.30 -18.81 10.11
CA ILE A 12 21.10 -18.14 10.57
C ILE A 12 21.53 -16.89 11.33
N HIS A 13 21.30 -15.72 10.76
CA HIS A 13 21.55 -14.45 11.43
C HIS A 13 20.40 -14.11 12.36
N THR A 14 20.60 -14.21 13.67
CA THR A 14 19.51 -14.09 14.65
C THR A 14 19.11 -12.63 14.96
N MET A 15 19.96 -11.67 14.59
CA MET A 15 19.90 -10.26 15.04
C MET A 15 20.05 -10.07 16.57
N ASN A 16 20.45 -11.10 17.32
CA ASN A 16 20.78 -11.01 18.73
C ASN A 16 22.31 -10.79 18.91
N PRO A 17 22.76 -9.64 19.46
CA PRO A 17 24.19 -9.36 19.61
C PRO A 17 24.97 -10.41 20.43
N SER A 18 24.33 -11.04 21.41
CA SER A 18 24.96 -12.07 22.25
C SER A 18 24.99 -13.45 21.59
N PHE A 19 24.25 -13.66 20.50
CA PHE A 19 24.22 -14.92 19.78
C PHE A 19 23.92 -14.71 18.28
N PRO A 20 24.84 -14.08 17.52
CA PRO A 20 24.53 -13.47 16.23
C PRO A 20 24.37 -14.47 15.06
N VAL A 21 24.95 -15.67 15.17
CA VAL A 21 24.95 -16.70 14.11
C VAL A 21 24.64 -18.06 14.71
N ALA A 22 23.78 -18.81 14.04
CA ALA A 22 23.39 -20.20 14.33
C ALA A 22 23.32 -21.02 13.04
N HIS A 23 23.07 -22.34 13.12
CA HIS A 23 23.01 -23.25 11.96
C HIS A 23 21.75 -24.11 11.91
N ALA A 24 20.94 -24.10 12.96
CA ALA A 24 19.66 -24.79 13.03
C ALA A 24 18.60 -23.96 13.76
N VAL A 25 17.35 -24.08 13.31
CA VAL A 25 16.18 -23.52 14.00
C VAL A 25 15.12 -24.60 14.18
N ALA A 26 14.69 -24.79 15.43
CA ALA A 26 13.62 -25.70 15.79
C ALA A 26 12.29 -24.94 15.87
N VAL A 27 11.31 -25.40 15.11
CA VAL A 27 9.97 -24.79 15.01
C VAL A 27 8.92 -25.80 15.46
N ARG A 28 7.96 -25.33 16.25
CA ARG A 28 6.77 -26.10 16.64
C ARG A 28 5.54 -25.25 16.35
N GLY A 29 4.74 -25.66 15.37
CA GLY A 29 3.61 -24.87 14.90
C GLY A 29 4.08 -23.54 14.29
N ASP A 30 3.61 -22.43 14.87
CA ASP A 30 3.90 -21.05 14.45
C ASP A 30 5.03 -20.38 15.25
N ARG A 31 5.72 -21.14 16.13
CA ARG A 31 6.74 -20.60 17.03
C ARG A 31 8.10 -21.26 16.83
N ILE A 32 9.12 -20.40 16.84
CA ILE A 32 10.50 -20.83 17.06
C ILE A 32 10.65 -21.17 18.54
N ILE A 33 11.07 -22.40 18.83
CA ILE A 33 11.31 -22.86 20.21
C ILE A 33 12.79 -22.81 20.58
N GLU A 34 13.68 -22.94 19.60
CA GLU A 34 15.12 -22.75 19.77
C GLU A 34 15.79 -22.39 18.44
N VAL A 35 16.86 -21.60 18.52
CA VAL A 35 17.79 -21.35 17.42
C VAL A 35 19.20 -21.58 17.96
N GLY A 36 20.04 -22.28 17.20
CA GLY A 36 21.38 -22.65 17.66
C GLY A 36 22.04 -23.67 16.74
N ASP A 37 22.68 -24.65 17.33
CA ASP A 37 23.32 -25.76 16.63
C ASP A 37 22.62 -27.07 16.99
N LEU A 38 22.83 -28.14 16.21
CA LEU A 38 22.24 -29.45 16.50
C LEU A 38 22.55 -29.94 17.93
N GLU A 39 23.72 -29.58 18.46
CA GLU A 39 24.11 -29.90 19.84
C GLU A 39 23.27 -29.17 20.88
N THR A 40 22.95 -27.89 20.67
CA THR A 40 22.16 -27.09 21.63
C THR A 40 20.70 -27.51 21.60
N LEU A 41 20.19 -27.89 20.42
CA LEU A 41 18.81 -28.35 20.23
C LEU A 41 18.54 -29.73 20.87
N ARG A 42 19.58 -30.51 21.19
CA ARG A 42 19.46 -31.91 21.66
C ARG A 42 18.45 -32.13 22.80
N PRO A 43 18.36 -31.29 23.85
CA PRO A 43 17.34 -31.45 24.90
C PRO A 43 15.90 -31.45 24.37
N TRP A 44 15.60 -30.71 23.31
CA TRP A 44 14.28 -30.74 22.67
C TRP A 44 14.08 -32.00 21.85
N LEU A 45 15.10 -32.41 21.09
CA LEU A 45 15.05 -33.52 20.15
C LEU A 45 14.96 -34.86 20.87
N ASP A 46 15.65 -35.02 22.00
CA ASP A 46 15.58 -36.22 22.84
C ASP A 46 14.21 -36.36 23.52
N ALA A 47 13.61 -35.23 23.89
CA ALA A 47 12.36 -35.21 24.66
C ALA A 47 11.08 -35.24 23.79
N HIS A 48 11.17 -34.93 22.50
CA HIS A 48 9.98 -34.77 21.64
C HIS A 48 10.18 -35.36 20.23
N PRO A 49 9.08 -35.87 19.61
CA PRO A 49 9.10 -36.23 18.20
C PRO A 49 9.52 -35.05 17.33
N HIS A 50 10.43 -35.31 16.39
CA HIS A 50 10.99 -34.30 15.51
C HIS A 50 11.34 -34.89 14.14
N ARG A 51 11.43 -34.01 13.15
CA ARG A 51 12.01 -34.32 11.83
C ARG A 51 12.94 -33.20 11.37
N PHE A 52 13.91 -33.55 10.54
CA PHE A 52 14.78 -32.61 9.87
C PHE A 52 14.21 -32.18 8.52
N ASP A 53 14.44 -30.92 8.16
CA ASP A 53 14.12 -30.34 6.86
C ASP A 53 15.31 -29.51 6.36
N ASP A 54 16.14 -30.14 5.53
CA ASP A 54 17.42 -29.59 5.08
C ASP A 54 17.28 -28.68 3.83
N ARG A 55 16.06 -28.24 3.48
CA ARG A 55 15.83 -27.39 2.29
C ARG A 55 16.63 -26.09 2.32
N PHE A 56 17.00 -25.62 3.50
CA PHE A 56 17.75 -24.38 3.70
C PHE A 56 19.23 -24.60 3.97
N ARG A 57 19.72 -25.85 3.93
CA ARG A 57 21.11 -26.26 4.20
C ARG A 57 22.17 -25.35 3.60
N ASP A 58 21.97 -24.93 2.35
CA ASP A 58 22.94 -24.12 1.59
C ASP A 58 22.57 -22.61 1.57
N HIS A 59 21.52 -22.22 2.29
CA HIS A 59 21.00 -20.86 2.35
C HIS A 59 21.40 -20.13 3.64
N ILE A 60 21.33 -18.80 3.58
CA ILE A 60 21.43 -17.94 4.77
C ILE A 60 20.00 -17.53 5.17
N LEU A 61 19.63 -17.78 6.42
CA LEU A 61 18.36 -17.36 6.98
C LEU A 61 18.53 -16.12 7.84
N MET A 62 17.52 -15.26 7.84
CA MET A 62 17.43 -14.08 8.71
C MET A 62 15.96 -13.84 9.07
N PRO A 63 15.66 -13.10 10.16
CA PRO A 63 14.32 -12.61 10.43
C PRO A 63 13.74 -11.90 9.20
N GLY A 64 12.50 -12.22 8.86
CA GLY A 64 11.79 -11.52 7.80
C GLY A 64 11.58 -10.04 8.14
N PHE A 65 11.45 -9.21 7.12
CA PHE A 65 11.33 -7.77 7.33
C PHE A 65 10.02 -7.39 8.01
N ILE A 66 10.06 -6.30 8.76
CA ILE A 66 8.91 -5.67 9.40
C ILE A 66 8.79 -4.28 8.81
N ASP A 67 7.70 -4.02 8.08
CA ASP A 67 7.36 -2.68 7.62
C ASP A 67 6.26 -2.11 8.54
N PRO A 68 6.60 -1.21 9.48
CA PRO A 68 5.66 -0.79 10.51
C PRO A 68 4.59 0.17 9.98
N HIS A 69 4.71 0.71 8.76
CA HIS A 69 3.84 1.78 8.29
C HIS A 69 3.54 1.67 6.80
N LEU A 70 2.51 0.88 6.49
CA LEU A 70 1.87 0.82 5.18
C LEU A 70 0.42 1.30 5.25
N HIS A 71 -0.19 1.38 4.07
CA HIS A 71 -1.61 1.65 3.88
C HIS A 71 -2.20 0.64 2.88
N PRO A 72 -2.50 -0.61 3.30
CA PRO A 72 -3.03 -1.68 2.46
C PRO A 72 -4.15 -1.25 1.49
N SER A 73 -5.18 -0.57 2.00
CA SER A 73 -6.30 -0.11 1.18
C SER A 73 -5.86 0.87 0.11
N MET A 74 -5.02 1.87 0.45
CA MET A 74 -4.51 2.83 -0.54
C MET A 74 -3.62 2.15 -1.59
N ALA A 75 -2.80 1.20 -1.16
CA ALA A 75 -1.98 0.41 -2.06
C ALA A 75 -2.82 -0.48 -2.99
N ALA A 76 -4.00 -0.96 -2.56
CA ALA A 76 -4.92 -1.66 -3.43
C ALA A 76 -5.46 -0.78 -4.57
N LEU A 77 -5.66 0.52 -4.34
CA LEU A 77 -6.01 1.46 -5.43
C LEU A 77 -4.80 1.69 -6.33
N LEU A 78 -3.65 2.01 -5.73
CA LEU A 78 -2.41 2.31 -6.44
C LEU A 78 -2.00 1.18 -7.40
N LEU A 79 -1.99 -0.05 -6.91
CA LEU A 79 -1.44 -1.19 -7.63
C LEU A 79 -2.33 -1.62 -8.80
N GLN A 80 -3.53 -1.07 -8.96
CA GLN A 80 -4.37 -1.23 -10.14
C GLN A 80 -4.05 -0.24 -11.26
N MET A 81 -3.33 0.84 -10.95
CA MET A 81 -3.03 1.90 -11.90
C MET A 81 -1.85 1.52 -12.79
N GLU A 82 -1.71 2.25 -13.88
CA GLU A 82 -0.58 2.15 -14.78
C GLU A 82 0.58 3.00 -14.28
N PHE A 83 1.76 2.40 -14.13
CA PHE A 83 2.91 3.08 -13.54
C PHE A 83 3.71 3.79 -14.63
N ILE A 84 3.77 5.13 -14.54
CA ILE A 84 4.69 5.97 -15.32
C ILE A 84 5.49 6.79 -14.32
N THR A 85 6.67 6.27 -13.94
CA THR A 85 7.44 6.83 -12.82
C THR A 85 8.89 7.12 -13.23
N ALA A 86 9.52 8.06 -12.53
CA ALA A 86 10.91 8.46 -12.76
C ALA A 86 11.97 7.46 -12.26
N LEU A 87 11.54 6.36 -11.64
CA LEU A 87 12.39 5.32 -11.07
C LEU A 87 11.94 3.95 -11.59
N ASP A 88 12.86 2.99 -11.59
CA ASP A 88 12.53 1.61 -11.92
C ASP A 88 11.71 0.99 -10.78
N TRP A 89 10.67 0.22 -11.14
CA TRP A 89 9.91 -0.58 -10.19
C TRP A 89 10.01 -2.05 -10.55
N ARG A 90 10.22 -2.88 -9.53
CA ARG A 90 10.20 -4.35 -9.64
C ARG A 90 8.98 -4.86 -8.91
N LEU A 91 7.92 -5.08 -9.66
CA LEU A 91 6.68 -5.67 -9.16
C LEU A 91 6.73 -7.18 -9.36
N PRO A 92 6.01 -7.96 -8.53
CA PRO A 92 6.00 -9.42 -8.65
C PRO A 92 5.59 -9.94 -10.04
N TRP A 93 4.81 -9.16 -10.79
CA TRP A 93 4.30 -9.52 -12.12
C TRP A 93 4.97 -8.77 -13.27
N GLN A 94 5.73 -7.70 -13.01
CA GLN A 94 6.38 -6.93 -14.08
C GLN A 94 7.52 -6.05 -13.55
N ASN A 95 8.47 -5.73 -14.43
CA ASN A 95 9.40 -4.62 -14.21
C ASN A 95 8.90 -3.40 -14.98
N VAL A 96 8.79 -2.25 -14.31
CA VAL A 96 8.44 -0.96 -14.91
C VAL A 96 9.72 -0.14 -15.02
N ALA A 97 10.10 0.21 -16.24
CA ALA A 97 11.28 1.05 -16.48
C ALA A 97 11.00 2.51 -16.14
N ALA A 98 12.03 3.22 -15.66
CA ALA A 98 11.97 4.65 -15.41
C ALA A 98 11.70 5.45 -16.70
N VAL A 99 10.78 6.41 -16.62
CA VAL A 99 10.50 7.39 -17.68
C VAL A 99 10.91 8.77 -17.20
N ARG A 100 11.65 9.53 -18.02
CA ARG A 100 12.09 10.90 -17.69
C ARG A 100 11.95 11.80 -18.90
N GLY A 101 11.55 13.05 -18.65
CA GLY A 101 11.22 14.02 -19.68
C GLY A 101 9.74 13.99 -20.08
N GLN A 102 9.23 15.15 -20.46
CA GLN A 102 7.80 15.36 -20.78
C GLN A 102 7.35 14.55 -21.98
N ASN A 103 8.10 14.63 -23.09
CA ASN A 103 7.75 13.87 -24.29
C ASN A 103 7.72 12.37 -24.01
N ALA A 104 8.74 11.83 -23.33
CA ALA A 104 8.77 10.41 -22.98
C ALA A 104 7.61 9.98 -22.06
N PHE A 105 7.16 10.88 -21.16
CA PHE A 105 5.97 10.62 -20.35
C PHE A 105 4.71 10.55 -21.21
N LEU A 106 4.52 11.50 -22.12
CA LEU A 106 3.36 11.56 -23.01
C LEU A 106 3.35 10.42 -24.05
N ASP A 107 4.51 10.06 -24.58
CA ASP A 107 4.69 8.90 -25.45
C ASP A 107 4.26 7.64 -24.70
N ARG A 108 4.76 7.45 -23.46
CA ARG A 108 4.38 6.30 -22.64
C ARG A 108 2.88 6.30 -22.29
N LEU A 109 2.31 7.46 -21.99
CA LEU A 109 0.87 7.59 -21.73
C LEU A 109 0.04 7.21 -22.96
N SER A 110 0.46 7.63 -24.15
CA SER A 110 -0.18 7.31 -25.43
C SER A 110 -0.07 5.82 -25.78
N GLU A 111 1.09 5.20 -25.54
CA GLU A 111 1.28 3.77 -25.71
C GLU A 111 0.29 2.96 -24.85
N ILE A 112 0.15 3.34 -23.57
CA ILE A 112 -0.75 2.66 -22.64
C ILE A 112 -2.21 2.87 -23.05
N GLU A 113 -2.59 4.10 -23.39
CA GLU A 113 -3.94 4.45 -23.85
C GLU A 113 -4.36 3.59 -25.05
N SER A 114 -3.49 3.48 -26.06
CA SER A 114 -3.75 2.72 -27.28
C SER A 114 -3.80 1.20 -27.07
N ALA A 115 -3.21 0.70 -25.99
CA ALA A 115 -3.20 -0.72 -25.65
C ALA A 115 -4.45 -1.17 -24.89
N ILE A 116 -5.25 -0.25 -24.34
CA ILE A 116 -6.50 -0.58 -23.63
C ILE A 116 -7.59 -0.90 -24.66
N SER A 117 -8.01 -2.17 -24.68
CA SER A 117 -8.98 -2.68 -25.66
C SER A 117 -10.41 -2.20 -25.43
N ASP A 118 -10.81 -2.01 -24.17
CA ASP A 118 -12.14 -1.51 -23.84
C ASP A 118 -12.16 0.02 -24.01
N PRO A 119 -12.94 0.59 -24.94
CA PRO A 119 -12.98 2.03 -25.15
C PRO A 119 -13.61 2.80 -23.97
N ASP A 120 -14.43 2.14 -23.14
CA ASP A 120 -15.12 2.76 -22.01
C ASP A 120 -14.30 2.69 -20.71
N GLU A 121 -13.19 1.95 -20.70
CA GLU A 121 -12.32 1.83 -19.52
C GLU A 121 -11.52 3.14 -19.29
N PRO A 122 -11.68 3.82 -18.13
CA PRO A 122 -10.86 4.98 -17.80
C PRO A 122 -9.40 4.57 -17.55
N LEU A 123 -8.46 5.39 -18.02
CA LEU A 123 -7.02 5.20 -17.80
C LEU A 123 -6.56 5.99 -16.57
N PHE A 124 -6.13 5.26 -15.54
CA PHE A 124 -5.46 5.82 -14.37
C PHE A 124 -3.96 5.55 -14.44
N THR A 125 -3.15 6.60 -14.39
CA THR A 125 -1.70 6.47 -14.22
C THR A 125 -1.25 7.00 -12.88
N TRP A 126 -0.15 6.45 -12.35
CA TRP A 126 0.51 6.96 -11.16
C TRP A 126 2.01 7.13 -11.39
N GLY A 127 2.56 8.17 -10.76
CA GLY A 127 4.01 8.41 -10.69
C GLY A 127 4.45 9.72 -11.32
N HIS A 128 3.52 10.52 -11.86
CA HIS A 128 3.85 11.82 -12.43
C HIS A 128 4.49 12.75 -11.40
N HIS A 129 5.51 13.52 -11.81
CA HIS A 129 6.09 14.59 -11.00
C HIS A 129 6.75 15.61 -11.93
N PRO A 130 6.48 16.92 -11.80
CA PRO A 130 7.01 17.93 -12.72
C PRO A 130 8.53 17.98 -12.81
N ILE A 131 9.25 17.80 -11.69
CA ILE A 131 10.73 17.75 -11.67
C ILE A 131 11.31 16.72 -12.64
N TRP A 132 10.66 15.56 -12.83
CA TRP A 132 11.18 14.49 -13.70
C TRP A 132 10.51 14.44 -15.07
N HIS A 133 9.24 14.82 -15.15
CA HIS A 133 8.42 14.65 -16.35
C HIS A 133 7.98 15.98 -16.98
N GLY A 134 8.40 17.14 -16.43
CA GLY A 134 7.87 18.43 -16.87
C GLY A 134 6.40 18.65 -16.48
N GLU A 135 5.91 19.85 -16.75
CA GLU A 135 4.52 20.21 -16.53
C GLU A 135 3.62 19.45 -17.51
N ILE A 136 2.47 18.99 -17.04
CA ILE A 136 1.41 18.41 -17.86
C ILE A 136 0.13 19.12 -17.48
N ASP A 137 -0.75 19.31 -18.43
CA ASP A 137 -2.07 19.91 -18.21
C ASP A 137 -3.13 19.15 -19.01
N ARG A 138 -4.37 19.55 -18.78
CA ARG A 138 -5.56 19.05 -19.47
C ARG A 138 -5.41 19.03 -20.99
N GLU A 139 -4.92 20.11 -21.61
CA GLU A 139 -4.78 20.20 -23.07
C GLU A 139 -3.75 19.21 -23.60
N THR A 140 -2.64 19.04 -22.88
CA THR A 140 -1.63 18.05 -23.22
C THR A 140 -2.18 16.63 -23.14
N ILE A 141 -3.02 16.33 -22.15
CA ILE A 141 -3.67 15.00 -22.02
C ILE A 141 -4.79 14.83 -23.05
N ASN A 142 -5.54 15.88 -23.41
CA ASN A 142 -6.53 15.86 -24.49
C ASN A 142 -5.91 15.44 -25.83
N ASN A 143 -4.65 15.83 -26.08
CA ASN A 143 -3.92 15.41 -27.29
C ASN A 143 -3.54 13.93 -27.30
N VAL A 144 -3.51 13.26 -26.13
CA VAL A 144 -3.32 11.80 -26.05
C VAL A 144 -4.61 11.07 -26.39
N SER A 145 -5.73 11.48 -25.78
CA SER A 145 -7.06 10.97 -26.13
C SER A 145 -8.13 12.01 -25.85
N ALA A 146 -8.94 12.29 -26.87
CA ALA A 146 -10.08 13.19 -26.76
C ALA A 146 -11.33 12.51 -26.18
N THR A 147 -11.36 11.18 -26.14
CA THR A 147 -12.55 10.39 -25.79
C THR A 147 -12.38 9.55 -24.54
N ARG A 148 -11.18 9.02 -24.27
CA ARG A 148 -10.95 8.20 -23.07
C ARG A 148 -10.78 9.09 -21.84
N PRO A 149 -11.49 8.83 -20.73
CA PRO A 149 -11.18 9.45 -19.45
C PRO A 149 -9.76 9.12 -19.01
N ILE A 150 -8.90 10.12 -18.89
CA ILE A 150 -7.52 9.94 -18.41
C ILE A 150 -7.32 10.72 -17.11
N VAL A 151 -6.80 10.02 -16.10
CA VAL A 151 -6.40 10.57 -14.81
C VAL A 151 -4.90 10.34 -14.62
N VAL A 152 -4.12 11.43 -14.65
CA VAL A 152 -2.69 11.41 -14.36
C VAL A 152 -2.47 11.78 -12.90
N TRP A 153 -2.14 10.78 -12.08
CA TRP A 153 -1.95 10.96 -10.65
C TRP A 153 -0.51 11.31 -10.32
N HIS A 154 -0.35 12.36 -9.51
CA HIS A 154 0.95 12.74 -8.99
C HIS A 154 1.51 11.65 -8.06
N ARG A 155 2.82 11.42 -8.12
CA ARG A 155 3.55 10.42 -7.32
C ARG A 155 3.25 10.51 -5.82
N GLY A 156 3.06 11.73 -5.32
CA GLY A 156 2.78 12.00 -3.91
C GLY A 156 1.32 11.81 -3.49
N PHE A 157 0.39 11.41 -4.37
CA PHE A 157 -1.05 11.33 -4.10
C PHE A 157 -1.80 12.65 -3.82
N HIS A 158 -1.09 13.77 -3.62
CA HIS A 158 -1.67 15.08 -3.28
C HIS A 158 -2.29 15.87 -4.45
N SER A 159 -2.16 15.38 -5.68
CA SER A 159 -2.85 15.97 -6.82
C SER A 159 -3.05 14.97 -7.96
N LEU A 160 -4.01 15.27 -8.82
CA LEU A 160 -4.24 14.61 -10.09
C LEU A 160 -4.56 15.64 -11.17
N ILE A 161 -4.31 15.27 -12.43
CA ILE A 161 -4.60 16.08 -13.61
C ILE A 161 -5.47 15.24 -14.53
N VAL A 162 -6.53 15.83 -15.08
CA VAL A 162 -7.52 15.13 -15.90
C VAL A 162 -7.76 15.82 -17.22
N ASN A 163 -8.14 15.05 -18.24
CA ASN A 163 -8.59 15.56 -19.54
C ASN A 163 -10.09 15.88 -19.55
N ASP A 164 -10.60 16.44 -20.65
CA ASP A 164 -12.02 16.80 -20.76
C ASP A 164 -12.95 15.58 -20.69
N ALA A 165 -12.53 14.45 -21.27
CA ALA A 165 -13.29 13.20 -21.18
C ALA A 165 -13.44 12.71 -19.74
N ALA A 166 -12.39 12.85 -18.92
CA ALA A 166 -12.46 12.52 -17.50
C ALA A 166 -13.34 13.48 -16.71
N LEU A 167 -13.32 14.78 -17.01
CA LEU A 167 -14.26 15.73 -16.40
C LEU A 167 -15.72 15.35 -16.69
N GLY A 168 -16.02 14.99 -17.94
CA GLY A 168 -17.34 14.49 -18.34
C GLY A 168 -17.72 13.18 -17.65
N TRP A 169 -16.80 12.22 -17.61
CA TRP A 169 -16.99 10.93 -16.94
C TRP A 169 -17.25 11.07 -15.44
N MET A 170 -16.57 12.01 -14.77
CA MET A 170 -16.78 12.27 -13.35
C MET A 170 -18.14 12.92 -13.06
N GLY A 171 -18.85 13.42 -14.08
CA GLY A 171 -20.14 14.07 -13.92
C GLY A 171 -20.09 15.30 -13.03
N LEU A 172 -18.93 15.97 -12.96
CA LEU A 172 -18.74 17.14 -12.11
C LEU A 172 -19.30 18.39 -12.81
N GLU A 173 -20.15 19.12 -12.10
CA GLU A 173 -20.66 20.39 -12.57
C GLU A 173 -19.52 21.39 -12.73
N ARG A 174 -19.47 22.04 -13.89
CA ARG A 174 -18.42 23.03 -14.19
C ARG A 174 -18.37 24.16 -13.16
N ALA A 175 -19.53 24.54 -12.64
CA ALA A 175 -19.63 25.55 -11.58
C ALA A 175 -18.96 25.11 -10.27
N ASP A 176 -19.02 23.83 -9.91
CA ASP A 176 -18.37 23.30 -8.69
C ASP A 176 -16.86 23.29 -8.85
N ILE A 177 -16.36 22.89 -10.03
CA ILE A 177 -14.95 22.92 -10.39
C ILE A 177 -14.41 24.36 -10.35
N GLU A 178 -15.09 25.31 -11.01
CA GLU A 178 -14.64 26.70 -11.13
C GLU A 178 -14.67 27.48 -9.80
N ARG A 179 -15.56 27.09 -8.87
CA ARG A 179 -15.68 27.75 -7.56
C ARG A 179 -14.70 27.21 -6.51
N HIS A 180 -14.16 26.02 -6.72
CA HIS A 180 -13.33 25.38 -5.71
C HIS A 180 -11.90 25.96 -5.72
N PRO A 181 -11.40 26.50 -4.60
CA PRO A 181 -10.11 27.21 -4.57
C PRO A 181 -8.89 26.30 -4.80
N GLN A 182 -9.08 24.98 -4.71
CA GLN A 182 -8.03 23.98 -4.94
C GLN A 182 -8.31 23.07 -6.15
N ILE A 183 -9.03 23.61 -7.12
CA ILE A 183 -9.18 23.02 -8.45
C ILE A 183 -8.80 24.10 -9.46
N ASP A 184 -7.88 23.79 -10.36
CA ASP A 184 -7.57 24.63 -11.51
C ASP A 184 -8.27 24.03 -12.74
N ALA A 185 -9.42 24.60 -13.08
CA ALA A 185 -10.25 24.15 -14.19
C ALA A 185 -9.57 24.30 -15.55
N ALA A 186 -8.64 25.25 -15.70
CA ALA A 186 -7.94 25.50 -16.95
C ALA A 186 -6.90 24.41 -17.21
N THR A 187 -6.14 24.04 -16.17
CA THR A 187 -5.13 22.97 -16.27
C THR A 187 -5.69 21.58 -15.99
N GLY A 188 -6.93 21.47 -15.52
CA GLY A 188 -7.56 20.20 -15.14
C GLY A 188 -6.98 19.60 -13.85
N LYS A 189 -6.33 20.42 -13.01
CA LYS A 189 -5.61 19.97 -11.82
C LYS A 189 -6.48 20.04 -10.58
N PHE A 190 -6.57 18.93 -9.85
CA PHE A 190 -7.22 18.82 -8.55
C PHE A 190 -6.12 18.58 -7.51
N PHE A 191 -6.15 19.32 -6.39
CA PHE A 191 -5.15 19.16 -5.33
C PHE A 191 -5.76 19.35 -3.95
N GLU A 192 -5.18 18.68 -2.95
CA GLU A 192 -5.60 18.76 -1.54
C GLU A 192 -7.12 18.60 -1.36
N THR A 193 -7.85 19.60 -0.88
CA THR A 193 -9.31 19.47 -0.67
C THR A 193 -10.09 19.37 -1.98
N GLY A 194 -9.53 19.82 -3.11
CA GLY A 194 -10.11 19.61 -4.43
C GLY A 194 -10.19 18.13 -4.81
N LEU A 195 -9.26 17.30 -4.32
CA LEU A 195 -9.31 15.85 -4.53
C LEU A 195 -10.56 15.21 -3.94
N ALA A 196 -11.15 15.79 -2.88
CA ALA A 196 -12.38 15.26 -2.31
C ALA A 196 -13.52 15.26 -3.34
N LEU A 197 -13.57 16.27 -4.23
CA LEU A 197 -14.55 16.32 -5.30
C LEU A 197 -14.29 15.23 -6.35
N ALA A 198 -13.03 15.08 -6.78
CA ALA A 198 -12.64 14.05 -7.75
C ALA A 198 -12.87 12.63 -7.19
N PHE A 199 -12.54 12.38 -5.92
CA PHE A 199 -12.72 11.08 -5.28
C PHE A 199 -14.18 10.66 -5.14
N ARG A 200 -15.13 11.61 -5.02
CA ARG A 200 -16.57 11.25 -5.04
C ARG A 200 -16.96 10.56 -6.35
N ALA A 201 -16.34 10.94 -7.46
CA ALA A 201 -16.59 10.34 -8.77
C ALA A 201 -15.70 9.12 -9.05
N ILE A 202 -14.42 9.16 -8.66
CA ILE A 202 -13.44 8.11 -8.92
C ILE A 202 -13.62 6.89 -8.00
N ASN A 203 -13.92 7.10 -6.72
CA ASN A 203 -13.95 6.02 -5.72
C ASN A 203 -14.96 4.92 -6.06
N PRO A 204 -16.19 5.19 -6.54
CA PRO A 204 -17.10 4.13 -6.99
C PRO A 204 -16.47 3.17 -8.01
N TYR A 205 -15.56 3.65 -8.85
CA TYR A 205 -14.83 2.84 -9.83
C TYR A 205 -13.65 2.10 -9.19
N LEU A 206 -12.75 2.80 -8.49
CA LEU A 206 -11.53 2.19 -7.92
C LEU A 206 -11.81 1.27 -6.72
N LEU A 207 -12.84 1.58 -5.93
CA LEU A 207 -13.29 0.77 -4.79
C LEU A 207 -14.36 -0.26 -5.19
N ALA A 208 -14.68 -0.40 -6.48
CA ALA A 208 -15.58 -1.44 -6.94
C ALA A 208 -15.09 -2.80 -6.42
N PRO A 209 -15.95 -3.69 -5.88
CA PRO A 209 -15.52 -4.84 -5.09
C PRO A 209 -14.51 -5.76 -5.78
N GLY A 210 -14.63 -5.97 -7.09
CA GLY A 210 -13.68 -6.78 -7.87
C GLY A 210 -12.32 -6.11 -8.00
N ARG A 211 -12.31 -4.83 -8.41
CA ARG A 211 -11.11 -4.02 -8.53
C ARG A 211 -10.34 -3.96 -7.21
N PHE A 212 -11.02 -3.55 -6.14
CA PHE A 212 -10.40 -3.43 -4.82
C PHE A 212 -9.81 -4.77 -4.33
N ALA A 213 -10.53 -5.89 -4.56
CA ALA A 213 -10.00 -7.22 -4.25
C ALA A 213 -8.73 -7.55 -5.06
N ASP A 214 -8.71 -7.29 -6.37
CA ASP A 214 -7.53 -7.51 -7.21
C ASP A 214 -6.34 -6.65 -6.75
N GLY A 215 -6.61 -5.42 -6.32
CA GLY A 215 -5.61 -4.55 -5.69
C GLY A 215 -5.03 -5.12 -4.40
N MET A 216 -5.88 -5.71 -3.55
CA MET A 216 -5.45 -6.38 -2.31
C MET A 216 -4.63 -7.65 -2.58
N GLU A 217 -4.95 -8.40 -3.64
CA GLU A 217 -4.16 -9.54 -4.10
C GLU A 217 -2.77 -9.09 -4.58
N ARG A 218 -2.71 -8.01 -5.37
CA ARG A 218 -1.47 -7.37 -5.80
C ARG A 218 -0.63 -6.87 -4.61
N LEU A 219 -1.26 -6.27 -3.61
CA LEU A 219 -0.61 -5.89 -2.35
C LEU A 219 0.03 -7.11 -1.69
N ARG A 220 -0.72 -8.20 -1.49
CA ARG A 220 -0.20 -9.42 -0.84
C ARG A 220 1.03 -9.95 -1.56
N ALA A 221 0.99 -9.97 -2.90
CA ALA A 221 2.12 -10.38 -3.72
C ALA A 221 3.34 -9.46 -3.53
N CYS A 222 3.14 -8.13 -3.52
CA CYS A 222 4.22 -7.16 -3.29
C CYS A 222 4.85 -7.30 -1.90
N VAL A 223 4.03 -7.44 -0.86
CA VAL A 223 4.51 -7.60 0.53
C VAL A 223 5.34 -8.87 0.65
N HIS A 224 4.86 -9.99 0.09
CA HIS A 224 5.61 -11.24 0.08
C HIS A 224 6.91 -11.15 -0.71
N HIS A 225 6.88 -10.56 -1.91
CA HIS A 225 8.05 -10.39 -2.77
C HIS A 225 9.15 -9.55 -2.10
N GLY A 226 8.77 -8.56 -1.30
CA GLY A 226 9.69 -7.76 -0.49
C GLY A 226 10.30 -8.50 0.72
N GLY A 227 9.89 -9.74 1.01
CA GLY A 227 10.37 -10.50 2.17
C GLY A 227 9.80 -10.03 3.51
N HIS A 228 8.70 -9.26 3.50
CA HIS A 228 8.04 -8.81 4.71
C HIS A 228 7.25 -9.96 5.34
N THR A 229 7.38 -10.12 6.65
CA THR A 229 6.64 -11.12 7.45
C THR A 229 5.69 -10.46 8.45
N THR A 230 5.80 -9.15 8.64
CA THR A 230 4.83 -8.33 9.36
C THR A 230 4.75 -6.96 8.69
N ILE A 231 3.53 -6.47 8.50
CA ILE A 231 3.29 -5.09 8.05
C ILE A 231 2.36 -4.36 9.02
N GLY A 232 2.44 -3.04 9.07
CA GLY A 232 1.47 -2.19 9.76
C GLY A 232 0.44 -1.63 8.77
N ASP A 233 -0.84 -1.75 9.07
CA ASP A 233 -1.87 -0.93 8.44
C ASP A 233 -2.12 0.31 9.31
N MET A 234 -1.66 1.45 8.83
CA MET A 234 -1.63 2.70 9.58
C MET A 234 -2.69 3.71 9.14
N ALA A 235 -3.92 3.26 8.92
CA ALA A 235 -5.17 4.04 9.01
C ALA A 235 -6.35 3.23 8.46
N ILE A 236 -6.63 2.01 8.95
CA ILE A 236 -7.83 1.29 8.47
C ILE A 236 -9.09 2.12 8.79
N GLY A 237 -10.03 2.16 7.84
CA GLY A 237 -11.21 3.02 7.92
C GLY A 237 -10.98 4.42 7.33
N ILE A 238 -9.90 4.63 6.56
CA ILE A 238 -9.68 5.88 5.83
C ILE A 238 -10.72 6.10 4.73
N PHE A 239 -11.29 5.03 4.18
CA PHE A 239 -12.38 5.08 3.20
C PHE A 239 -13.71 4.68 3.85
N ASP A 240 -13.76 3.46 4.37
CA ASP A 240 -14.91 2.89 5.07
C ASP A 240 -14.43 1.66 5.84
N PHE A 241 -14.57 1.68 7.17
CA PHE A 241 -13.98 0.66 8.02
C PHE A 241 -14.54 -0.75 7.74
N GLU A 242 -15.85 -0.90 7.60
CA GLU A 242 -16.46 -2.24 7.44
C GLU A 242 -16.13 -2.84 6.07
N MET A 243 -16.14 -2.01 5.02
CA MET A 243 -15.69 -2.42 3.68
C MET A 243 -14.22 -2.84 3.69
N GLU A 244 -13.33 -2.00 4.23
CA GLU A 244 -11.89 -2.27 4.28
C GLU A 244 -11.58 -3.51 5.12
N TRP A 245 -12.22 -3.64 6.29
CA TRP A 245 -12.06 -4.79 7.16
C TRP A 245 -12.51 -6.09 6.48
N ALA A 246 -13.71 -6.10 5.87
CA ALA A 246 -14.21 -7.28 5.17
C ALA A 246 -13.27 -7.74 4.05
N GLN A 247 -12.67 -6.79 3.32
CA GLN A 247 -11.74 -7.08 2.24
C GLN A 247 -10.37 -7.55 2.74
N GLN A 248 -9.87 -6.99 3.84
CA GLN A 248 -8.64 -7.49 4.47
C GLN A 248 -8.82 -8.91 5.00
N VAL A 249 -9.93 -9.21 5.68
CA VAL A 249 -10.23 -10.57 6.11
C VAL A 249 -10.25 -11.51 4.90
N LYS A 250 -10.98 -11.16 3.84
CA LYS A 250 -11.08 -11.99 2.64
C LYS A 250 -9.73 -12.24 1.95
N SER A 251 -8.88 -11.22 1.86
CA SER A 251 -7.66 -11.25 1.03
C SER A 251 -6.40 -11.68 1.79
N LEU A 252 -6.37 -11.45 3.11
CA LEU A 252 -5.17 -11.60 3.94
C LEU A 252 -5.32 -12.65 5.04
N GLU A 253 -6.52 -12.91 5.57
CA GLU A 253 -6.75 -14.00 6.54
C GLU A 253 -6.82 -15.35 5.81
N ARG A 254 -5.67 -15.80 5.32
CA ARG A 254 -5.49 -17.04 4.57
C ARG A 254 -4.23 -17.76 5.04
N ASP A 255 -4.23 -19.08 4.88
CA ASP A 255 -3.08 -19.91 5.24
C ASP A 255 -1.86 -19.60 4.36
N ASP A 256 -2.09 -19.26 3.08
CA ASP A 256 -1.08 -18.92 2.09
C ASP A 256 -0.56 -17.47 2.18
N THR A 257 -1.13 -16.61 3.03
CA THR A 257 -0.59 -15.27 3.31
C THR A 257 0.65 -15.39 4.20
N PRO A 258 1.87 -15.06 3.76
CA PRO A 258 3.09 -15.37 4.50
C PRO A 258 3.47 -14.32 5.57
N PHE A 259 2.60 -13.36 5.83
CA PHE A 259 2.85 -12.25 6.75
C PHE A 259 1.65 -11.97 7.65
N ARG A 260 1.86 -11.17 8.69
CA ARG A 260 0.81 -10.66 9.60
C ARG A 260 0.62 -9.16 9.38
N VAL A 261 -0.54 -8.64 9.78
CA VAL A 261 -0.87 -7.21 9.74
C VAL A 261 -1.16 -6.73 11.16
N ALA A 262 -0.39 -5.75 11.61
CA ALA A 262 -0.72 -4.95 12.78
C ALA A 262 -1.66 -3.82 12.34
N VAL A 263 -2.94 -3.93 12.69
CA VAL A 263 -3.99 -3.05 12.19
C VAL A 263 -4.23 -1.91 13.17
N THR A 264 -4.13 -0.67 12.67
CA THR A 264 -4.31 0.56 13.45
C THR A 264 -5.45 1.39 12.83
N PRO A 265 -6.61 1.47 13.50
CA PRO A 265 -7.73 2.28 13.04
C PRO A 265 -7.39 3.75 12.94
N PHE A 266 -7.97 4.42 11.94
CA PHE A 266 -7.94 5.86 11.90
C PHE A 266 -8.78 6.43 13.06
N ALA A 267 -8.21 7.34 13.85
CA ALA A 267 -8.87 7.86 15.05
C ALA A 267 -10.14 8.65 14.72
N SER A 268 -10.14 9.40 13.61
CA SER A 268 -11.22 10.28 13.20
C SER A 268 -11.66 9.97 11.76
N SER A 269 -11.59 10.95 10.86
CA SER A 269 -11.92 10.82 9.44
C SER A 269 -11.01 11.74 8.62
N MET A 270 -11.02 11.59 7.30
CA MET A 270 -10.29 12.50 6.41
C MET A 270 -10.82 13.94 6.48
N ALA A 271 -12.07 14.15 6.93
CA ALA A 271 -12.64 15.46 7.20
C ALA A 271 -12.23 16.04 8.56
N GLY A 272 -11.40 15.32 9.33
CA GLY A 272 -11.07 15.64 10.72
C GLY A 272 -12.20 15.28 11.67
N GLY A 273 -12.17 15.89 12.86
CA GLY A 273 -13.18 15.71 13.90
C GLY A 273 -12.59 15.34 15.26
N ASP A 274 -13.30 15.71 16.32
CA ASP A 274 -12.92 15.39 17.70
C ASP A 274 -13.05 13.88 17.96
N VAL A 275 -12.04 13.30 18.61
CA VAL A 275 -12.03 11.90 19.01
C VAL A 275 -12.54 11.80 20.44
N GLY A 276 -13.83 11.51 20.59
CA GLY A 276 -14.48 11.35 21.89
C GLY A 276 -14.25 9.97 22.53
N PRO A 277 -14.65 9.79 23.81
CA PRO A 277 -14.56 8.51 24.51
C PRO A 277 -15.27 7.35 23.79
N GLU A 278 -16.37 7.62 23.10
CA GLU A 278 -17.13 6.61 22.34
C GLU A 278 -16.28 5.96 21.24
N ARG A 279 -15.51 6.77 20.51
CA ARG A 279 -14.61 6.28 19.45
C ARG A 279 -13.46 5.45 20.02
N VAL A 280 -12.96 5.81 21.20
CA VAL A 280 -11.94 5.03 21.91
C VAL A 280 -12.48 3.66 22.28
N GLU A 281 -13.68 3.58 22.85
CA GLU A 281 -14.32 2.30 23.20
C GLU A 281 -14.64 1.46 21.95
N GLU A 282 -15.09 2.08 20.87
CA GLU A 282 -15.29 1.41 19.58
C GLU A 282 -14.00 0.76 19.06
N VAL A 283 -12.89 1.51 19.04
CA VAL A 283 -11.58 0.99 18.60
C VAL A 283 -11.10 -0.14 19.51
N ARG A 284 -11.28 -0.02 20.83
CA ARG A 284 -10.95 -1.11 21.76
C ARG A 284 -11.74 -2.38 21.44
N ALA A 285 -13.03 -2.24 21.11
CA ALA A 285 -13.87 -3.38 20.75
C ALA A 285 -13.39 -4.13 19.50
N TYR A 286 -12.64 -3.49 18.59
CA TYR A 286 -12.09 -4.17 17.41
C TYR A 286 -11.09 -5.28 17.74
N GLN A 287 -10.48 -5.30 18.93
CA GLN A 287 -9.64 -6.41 19.37
C GLN A 287 -10.37 -7.76 19.38
N ALA A 288 -11.70 -7.75 19.57
CA ALA A 288 -12.53 -8.94 19.48
C ALA A 288 -12.61 -9.53 18.05
N ARG A 289 -12.21 -8.75 17.03
CA ARG A 289 -12.16 -9.17 15.62
C ARG A 289 -10.80 -9.76 15.21
N ASN A 290 -9.83 -9.85 16.13
CA ASN A 290 -8.48 -10.35 15.83
C ASN A 290 -8.51 -11.77 15.24
N THR A 291 -7.76 -11.98 14.17
CA THR A 291 -7.64 -13.25 13.45
C THR A 291 -6.21 -13.80 13.54
N HIS A 292 -5.85 -14.87 12.84
CA HIS A 292 -4.47 -15.38 12.85
C HIS A 292 -3.48 -14.39 12.20
N ARG A 293 -3.87 -13.71 11.13
CA ARG A 293 -3.03 -12.74 10.41
C ARG A 293 -3.28 -11.29 10.80
N LEU A 294 -4.50 -10.90 11.15
CA LEU A 294 -4.91 -9.51 11.37
C LEU A 294 -5.06 -9.23 12.86
N LYS A 295 -4.29 -8.26 13.37
CA LYS A 295 -4.23 -7.95 14.81
C LYS A 295 -4.40 -6.46 15.08
N PHE A 296 -5.52 -6.10 15.68
CA PHE A 296 -5.72 -4.83 16.36
C PHE A 296 -4.99 -4.79 17.70
N GLY A 297 -4.26 -3.69 17.93
CA GLY A 297 -3.71 -3.33 19.23
C GLY A 297 -4.58 -2.32 19.99
N ASN A 298 -4.00 -1.62 20.96
CA ASN A 298 -4.63 -0.48 21.65
C ASN A 298 -4.11 0.85 21.08
N HIS A 299 -4.14 0.98 19.76
CA HIS A 299 -3.55 2.11 19.04
C HIS A 299 -4.55 2.70 18.07
N VAL A 300 -4.41 4.00 17.82
CA VAL A 300 -5.09 4.71 16.74
C VAL A 300 -4.09 5.53 15.94
N LYS A 301 -4.38 5.76 14.67
CA LYS A 301 -3.63 6.70 13.83
C LYS A 301 -4.26 8.08 13.93
N MET A 302 -3.42 9.10 14.08
CA MET A 302 -3.81 10.51 13.97
C MET A 302 -2.85 11.23 13.01
N PHE A 303 -3.28 12.36 12.48
CA PHE A 303 -2.44 13.28 11.72
C PHE A 303 -2.24 14.56 12.51
N ALA A 304 -1.02 15.09 12.50
CA ALA A 304 -0.70 16.39 13.09
C ALA A 304 -0.63 17.49 12.02
N ASP A 305 -0.03 17.17 10.87
CA ASP A 305 0.20 18.07 9.74
C ASP A 305 0.21 17.29 8.40
N GLY A 306 0.57 17.98 7.31
CA GLY A 306 0.67 17.39 5.98
C GLY A 306 2.08 16.95 5.59
N GLY A 307 2.25 16.53 4.34
CA GLY A 307 3.53 16.03 3.82
C GLY A 307 4.51 17.14 3.39
N LEU A 308 5.80 16.90 3.60
CA LEU A 308 6.88 17.85 3.28
C LEU A 308 6.95 18.16 1.79
N PHE A 309 6.85 17.13 0.93
CA PHE A 309 6.92 17.30 -0.52
C PHE A 309 5.72 18.07 -1.11
N SER A 310 4.62 18.14 -0.37
CA SER A 310 3.43 18.91 -0.72
C SER A 310 3.47 20.33 -0.16
N GLY A 311 4.49 20.66 0.63
CA GLY A 311 4.61 21.95 1.32
C GLY A 311 3.56 22.16 2.42
N LEU A 312 3.00 21.07 2.96
CA LEU A 312 1.94 21.11 3.97
C LEU A 312 2.39 20.68 5.37
N SER A 313 3.64 20.24 5.52
CA SER A 313 4.21 20.04 6.86
C SER A 313 4.34 21.37 7.60
N GLN A 314 4.03 21.34 8.89
CA GLN A 314 3.92 22.51 9.76
C GLN A 314 5.23 22.67 10.55
N PHE A 315 5.94 23.77 10.32
CA PHE A 315 7.22 24.05 10.94
C PHE A 315 7.16 25.33 11.77
N GLY A 316 7.69 25.27 13.00
CA GLY A 316 7.97 26.48 13.77
C GLY A 316 9.02 27.37 13.11
N GLU A 317 9.21 28.58 13.62
CA GLU A 317 10.19 29.55 13.10
C GLU A 317 11.59 28.91 12.94
N PRO A 318 12.28 29.07 11.79
CA PRO A 318 11.99 29.96 10.64
C PRO A 318 11.12 29.34 9.52
N GLY A 319 10.43 28.24 9.79
CA GLY A 319 9.57 27.55 8.83
C GLY A 319 8.17 28.17 8.67
N ARG A 320 7.25 27.40 8.07
CA ARG A 320 5.87 27.83 7.77
C ARG A 320 4.89 26.98 8.59
N ILE A 321 3.99 27.66 9.29
CA ILE A 321 2.75 27.14 9.89
C ILE A 321 1.61 27.53 8.93
#